data_AF-A0A7J7WF74-F1
#
_entry.id   AF-A0A7J7WF74-F1
#
_cell.length_a   1.000
_cell.length_b   1.000
_cell.length_c   1.000
_cell.angle_alpha   90.00
_cell.angle_beta   90.00
_cell.angle_gamma   90.00
#
_symmetry.space_group_name_H-M   'P 1'
#
loop_
_entity.id
_entity.type
_entity.pdbx_description
1 polymer ?
#
loop_
_entity_poly.entity_id
_entity_poly.type
_entity_poly.pdbx_seq_one_letter_code
_entity_poly.pdbx_strand_id
1 'polypeptide(L)'
;MGDLELLLPGEADVLVRGLRSFPLMEMGSAGWNQQHENLEKLNMQAILDATASQGEPIQQLLVTHGKVPTLVRELIAVEMWKQKVFPVLCKLEDFKPQNTFPIYMVLHHEASIINLLETVFFHKEVCESAKDTIMDLVDYCHRKLTLLAGRSGRGEPPEEEEAEDVPPMKELQTQAELMEFEIALKALSVLRYITDCVDSLSLSTLSRMLSTHNLPCLLVELLEHSPWTRRDGGKLQQFEGGRWQTVAPSEQQKMSKLDGQVWIALYNLLLSPEARARYCLTRFAKGQLLKLRAFLTDILIDQLPHLADLQGFLARLALVEPQPPKKDLVFEQIPEIWERLERENKGKWKAMAKHQLEHMFSPSEHDLRLQAQRWAETYRLDVLEAVAPERPRCAYCGAEASKRCSRCQNEWYCCRECQVQHWETHRKACVQVTPGGRVK
;
A
#
# COMPACT_ATOMS: atom_id res chain seq x y z
N MET A 1 -17.00 20.20 -8.05
CA MET A 1 -16.43 18.85 -8.21
C MET A 1 -17.62 17.90 -8.33
N GLY A 2 -18.28 17.91 -9.48
CA GLY A 2 -19.43 17.06 -9.77
C GLY A 2 -19.06 16.09 -10.88
N ASP A 3 -19.43 14.84 -10.69
CA ASP A 3 -19.61 13.78 -11.69
C ASP A 3 -18.35 13.35 -12.49
N LEU A 4 -17.22 13.12 -11.82
CA LEU A 4 -16.20 12.27 -12.43
C LEU A 4 -16.53 10.80 -12.12
N GLU A 5 -17.48 10.23 -12.85
CA GLU A 5 -17.70 8.77 -12.88
C GLU A 5 -16.74 8.16 -13.90
N LEU A 6 -15.79 7.35 -13.42
CA LEU A 6 -14.86 6.62 -14.28
C LEU A 6 -15.57 5.44 -14.95
N LEU A 7 -16.51 4.82 -14.22
CA LEU A 7 -17.27 3.66 -14.65
C LEU A 7 -18.70 4.06 -15.01
N LEU A 8 -19.22 3.52 -16.10
CA LEU A 8 -20.62 3.71 -16.48
C LEU A 8 -21.56 2.99 -15.49
N PRO A 9 -22.83 3.43 -15.37
CA PRO A 9 -23.81 2.74 -14.54
C PRO A 9 -23.90 1.23 -14.86
N GLY A 10 -23.69 0.40 -13.84
CA GLY A 10 -23.70 -1.07 -13.95
C GLY A 10 -22.40 -1.70 -14.45
N GLU A 11 -21.43 -0.91 -14.95
CA GLU A 11 -20.12 -1.43 -15.38
C GLU A 11 -19.36 -2.04 -14.19
N ALA A 12 -19.37 -1.37 -13.03
CA ALA A 12 -18.74 -1.86 -11.81
C ALA A 12 -19.22 -3.28 -11.40
N ASP A 13 -20.52 -3.57 -11.52
CA ASP A 13 -21.08 -4.89 -11.20
C ASP A 13 -20.53 -5.97 -12.15
N VAL A 14 -20.44 -5.67 -13.45
CA VAL A 14 -19.85 -6.58 -14.45
C VAL A 14 -18.37 -6.83 -14.16
N LEU A 15 -17.61 -5.77 -13.89
CA LEU A 15 -16.18 -5.88 -13.61
C LEU A 15 -15.91 -6.68 -12.34
N VAL A 16 -16.63 -6.40 -11.24
CA VAL A 16 -16.50 -7.14 -9.98
C VAL A 16 -16.85 -8.61 -10.16
N ARG A 17 -17.96 -8.93 -10.85
CA ARG A 17 -18.33 -10.33 -11.14
C ARG A 17 -17.26 -11.06 -11.94
N GLY A 18 -16.60 -10.37 -12.86
CA GLY A 18 -15.55 -10.90 -13.73
C GLY A 18 -14.24 -11.25 -12.99
N LEU A 19 -13.99 -10.70 -11.80
CA LEU A 19 -12.76 -10.94 -11.05
C LEU A 19 -12.57 -12.43 -10.75
N ARG A 20 -11.41 -12.99 -11.14
CA ARG A 20 -11.04 -14.39 -10.96
C ARG A 20 -9.56 -14.52 -10.59
N SER A 21 -9.17 -15.69 -10.09
CA SER A 21 -7.75 -15.96 -9.85
C SER A 21 -7.06 -16.46 -11.11
N PHE A 22 -5.81 -16.08 -11.31
CA PHE A 22 -4.97 -16.55 -12.41
C PHE A 22 -3.85 -17.46 -11.90
N PRO A 23 -3.51 -18.55 -12.63
CA PRO A 23 -2.29 -19.30 -12.37
C PRO A 23 -1.05 -18.40 -12.53
N LEU A 24 -0.01 -18.63 -11.73
CA LEU A 24 1.25 -17.85 -11.81
C LEU A 24 1.86 -17.86 -13.22
N MET A 25 1.68 -18.94 -13.97
CA MET A 25 2.18 -19.08 -15.35
C MET A 25 1.46 -18.15 -16.34
N GLU A 26 0.23 -17.71 -16.04
CA GLU A 26 -0.58 -16.82 -16.88
C GLU A 26 -0.39 -15.33 -16.56
N MET A 27 0.46 -14.98 -15.59
CA MET A 27 0.73 -13.57 -15.26
C MET A 27 1.39 -12.84 -16.43
N GLY A 28 0.80 -11.70 -16.82
CA GLY A 28 1.18 -10.96 -18.03
C GLY A 28 0.49 -11.43 -19.31
N SER A 29 -0.33 -12.49 -19.27
CA SER A 29 -1.15 -12.90 -20.41
C SER A 29 -2.22 -11.84 -20.75
N ALA A 30 -2.79 -11.90 -21.96
CA ALA A 30 -3.83 -10.97 -22.38
C ALA A 30 -5.06 -10.97 -21.46
N GLY A 31 -5.49 -12.15 -20.97
CA GLY A 31 -6.61 -12.26 -20.04
C GLY A 31 -6.29 -11.66 -18.67
N TRP A 32 -5.05 -11.86 -18.19
CA TRP A 32 -4.58 -11.28 -16.94
C TRP A 32 -4.47 -9.74 -17.05
N ASN A 33 -3.89 -9.22 -18.15
CA ASN A 33 -3.78 -7.78 -18.40
C ASN A 33 -5.16 -7.10 -18.44
N GLN A 34 -6.15 -7.75 -19.04
CA GLN A 34 -7.52 -7.22 -19.04
C GLN A 34 -8.11 -7.14 -17.62
N GLN A 35 -7.85 -8.14 -16.77
CA GLN A 35 -8.27 -8.07 -15.37
C GLN A 35 -7.50 -6.99 -14.61
N HIS A 36 -6.21 -6.82 -14.86
CA HIS A 36 -5.42 -5.75 -14.26
C HIS A 36 -6.00 -4.37 -14.58
N GLU A 37 -6.32 -4.09 -15.85
CA GLU A 37 -7.02 -2.86 -16.26
C GLU A 37 -8.37 -2.69 -15.55
N ASN A 38 -9.17 -3.75 -15.49
CA ASN A 38 -10.48 -3.71 -14.82
C ASN A 38 -10.35 -3.43 -13.33
N LEU A 39 -9.36 -4.05 -12.67
CA LEU A 39 -9.08 -3.84 -11.26
C LEU A 39 -8.64 -2.40 -11.01
N GLU A 40 -7.81 -1.83 -11.88
CA GLU A 40 -7.36 -0.45 -11.74
C GLU A 40 -8.53 0.54 -11.83
N LYS A 41 -9.46 0.31 -12.76
CA LYS A 41 -10.69 1.12 -12.84
C LYS A 41 -11.54 1.01 -11.56
N LEU A 42 -11.70 -0.21 -11.03
CA LEU A 42 -12.41 -0.43 -9.77
C LEU A 42 -11.71 0.26 -8.59
N ASN A 43 -10.38 0.21 -8.54
CA ASN A 43 -9.55 0.88 -7.56
C ASN A 43 -9.75 2.40 -7.60
N MET A 44 -9.60 3.01 -8.78
CA MET A 44 -9.77 4.44 -8.96
C MET A 44 -11.20 4.90 -8.61
N GLN A 45 -12.22 4.15 -9.05
CA GLN A 45 -13.61 4.46 -8.69
C GLN A 45 -13.84 4.39 -7.18
N ALA A 46 -13.32 3.36 -6.49
CA ALA A 46 -13.45 3.24 -5.04
C ALA A 46 -12.82 4.44 -4.30
N ILE A 47 -11.68 4.95 -4.77
CA ILE A 47 -11.03 6.14 -4.19
C ILE A 47 -11.89 7.39 -4.41
N LEU A 48 -12.46 7.55 -5.61
CA LEU A 48 -13.35 8.67 -5.92
C LEU A 48 -14.59 8.65 -5.03
N ASP A 49 -15.22 7.49 -4.87
CA ASP A 49 -16.42 7.30 -4.03
C ASP A 49 -16.12 7.69 -2.57
N ALA A 50 -15.01 7.18 -2.02
CA ALA A 50 -14.56 7.49 -0.66
C ALA A 50 -14.24 8.98 -0.47
N THR A 51 -13.56 9.59 -1.45
CA THR A 51 -13.19 11.02 -1.42
C THR A 51 -14.41 11.92 -1.50
N ALA A 52 -15.43 11.53 -2.27
CA ALA A 52 -16.69 12.26 -2.39
C ALA A 52 -17.60 12.07 -1.16
N SER A 53 -17.29 11.11 -0.27
CA SER A 53 -18.15 10.71 0.84
C SER A 53 -19.59 10.39 0.38
N GLN A 54 -19.70 9.78 -0.80
CA GLN A 54 -20.96 9.30 -1.38
C GLN A 54 -21.14 7.80 -1.04
N GLY A 55 -22.17 7.15 -1.59
CA GLY A 55 -22.29 5.70 -1.46
C GLY A 55 -21.07 5.02 -2.07
N GLU A 56 -20.58 3.95 -1.43
CA GLU A 56 -19.40 3.19 -1.87
C GLU A 56 -19.85 1.85 -2.52
N PRO A 57 -20.35 1.86 -3.76
CA PRO A 57 -20.90 0.67 -4.41
C PRO A 57 -19.86 -0.43 -4.60
N ILE A 58 -18.58 -0.08 -4.78
CA ILE A 58 -17.52 -1.06 -5.03
C ILE A 58 -17.39 -2.05 -3.86
N GLN A 59 -17.41 -1.58 -2.61
CA GLN A 59 -17.33 -2.47 -1.45
C GLN A 59 -18.54 -3.39 -1.35
N GLN A 60 -19.74 -2.86 -1.61
CA GLN A 60 -20.98 -3.63 -1.55
C GLN A 60 -20.99 -4.73 -2.61
N LEU A 61 -20.53 -4.41 -3.83
CA LEU A 61 -20.40 -5.38 -4.92
C LEU A 61 -19.36 -6.45 -4.60
N LEU A 62 -18.20 -6.08 -4.03
CA LEU A 62 -17.16 -7.03 -3.64
C LEU A 62 -17.67 -8.02 -2.58
N VAL A 63 -18.41 -7.54 -1.59
CA VAL A 63 -19.05 -8.38 -0.56
C VAL A 63 -20.14 -9.25 -1.17
N THR A 64 -21.06 -8.65 -1.93
CA THR A 64 -22.21 -9.34 -2.55
C THR A 64 -21.77 -10.48 -3.46
N HIS A 65 -20.73 -10.28 -4.27
CA HIS A 65 -20.21 -11.28 -5.20
C HIS A 65 -19.10 -12.16 -4.60
N GLY A 66 -18.78 -12.00 -3.32
CA GLY A 66 -17.79 -12.80 -2.61
C GLY A 66 -16.39 -12.71 -3.22
N LYS A 67 -15.97 -11.51 -3.63
CA LYS A 67 -14.71 -11.29 -4.38
C LYS A 67 -13.52 -10.91 -3.51
N VAL A 68 -13.73 -10.55 -2.24
CA VAL A 68 -12.62 -10.25 -1.31
C VAL A 68 -11.61 -11.42 -1.21
N PRO A 69 -12.03 -12.70 -1.04
CA PRO A 69 -11.10 -13.83 -1.08
C PRO A 69 -10.32 -13.98 -2.39
N THR A 70 -10.93 -13.58 -3.53
CA THR A 70 -10.26 -13.61 -4.83
C THR A 70 -9.16 -12.55 -4.89
N LEU A 71 -9.42 -11.34 -4.39
CA LEU A 71 -8.42 -10.28 -4.32
C LEU A 71 -7.24 -10.69 -3.44
N VAL A 72 -7.49 -11.29 -2.27
CA VAL A 72 -6.41 -11.78 -1.39
C VAL A 72 -5.57 -12.87 -2.08
N ARG A 73 -6.19 -13.78 -2.84
CA ARG A 73 -5.45 -14.79 -3.62
C ARG A 73 -4.57 -14.17 -4.69
N GLU A 74 -5.09 -13.21 -5.45
CA GLU A 74 -4.32 -12.52 -6.49
C GLU A 74 -3.18 -11.70 -5.88
N LEU A 75 -3.41 -11.02 -4.75
CA LEU A 75 -2.39 -10.26 -4.03
C LEU A 75 -1.20 -11.15 -3.67
N ILE A 76 -1.48 -12.31 -3.07
CA ILE A 76 -0.46 -13.26 -2.64
C ILE A 76 0.21 -13.95 -3.84
N ALA A 77 -0.55 -14.19 -4.91
CA ALA A 77 0.01 -14.73 -6.15
C ALA A 77 1.06 -13.77 -6.74
N VAL A 78 0.74 -12.48 -6.84
CA VAL A 78 1.68 -11.47 -7.36
C VAL A 78 2.88 -11.31 -6.42
N GLU A 79 2.67 -11.32 -5.10
CA GLU A 79 3.76 -11.33 -4.11
C GLU A 79 4.72 -12.50 -4.36
N MET A 80 4.19 -13.71 -4.55
CA MET A 80 4.99 -14.90 -4.82
C MET A 80 5.73 -14.79 -6.15
N TRP A 81 5.07 -14.32 -7.20
CA TRP A 81 5.71 -14.11 -8.51
C TRP A 81 6.87 -13.13 -8.41
N LYS A 82 6.68 -12.01 -7.68
CA LYS A 82 7.73 -11.02 -7.40
C LYS A 82 8.90 -11.60 -6.63
N GLN A 83 8.67 -12.52 -5.70
CA GLN A 83 9.75 -13.13 -4.91
C GLN A 83 10.46 -14.30 -5.63
N LYS A 84 9.76 -15.04 -6.48
CA LYS A 84 10.25 -16.33 -7.04
C LYS A 84 10.58 -16.27 -8.52
N VAL A 85 9.84 -15.49 -9.31
CA VAL A 85 9.94 -15.45 -10.77
C VAL A 85 10.68 -14.20 -11.24
N PHE A 86 10.30 -13.02 -10.74
CA PHE A 86 10.94 -11.76 -11.12
C PHE A 86 12.47 -11.75 -10.95
N PRO A 87 13.06 -12.24 -9.83
CA PRO A 87 14.52 -12.26 -9.68
C PRO A 87 15.21 -13.22 -10.65
N VAL A 88 14.49 -14.23 -11.13
CA VAL A 88 15.00 -15.14 -12.18
C VAL A 88 15.00 -14.42 -13.52
N LEU A 89 13.92 -13.72 -13.88
CA LEU A 89 13.83 -12.89 -15.08
C LEU A 89 14.97 -11.86 -15.15
N CYS A 90 15.23 -11.15 -14.05
CA CYS A 90 16.32 -10.17 -13.97
C CYS A 90 17.73 -10.75 -14.18
N LYS A 91 17.92 -12.07 -14.01
CA LYS A 91 19.22 -12.75 -14.10
C LYS A 91 19.40 -13.53 -15.40
N LEU A 92 18.42 -13.51 -16.31
CA LEU A 92 18.54 -14.17 -17.61
C LEU A 92 19.49 -13.38 -18.52
N GLU A 93 20.64 -13.95 -18.87
CA GLU A 93 21.68 -13.29 -19.67
C GLU A 93 21.20 -12.85 -21.07
N ASP A 94 20.34 -13.67 -21.68
CA ASP A 94 19.76 -13.43 -23.00
C ASP A 94 18.59 -12.43 -22.98
N PHE A 95 18.14 -12.01 -21.80
CA PHE A 95 16.99 -11.12 -21.67
C PHE A 95 17.40 -9.67 -21.45
N LYS A 96 17.38 -8.90 -22.54
CA LYS A 96 17.64 -7.45 -22.54
C LYS A 96 16.47 -6.71 -23.19
N PRO A 97 15.33 -6.59 -22.48
CA PRO A 97 14.16 -5.93 -23.05
C PRO A 97 14.48 -4.45 -23.32
N GLN A 98 14.12 -3.96 -24.50
CA GLN A 98 14.11 -2.53 -24.76
C GLN A 98 12.96 -1.81 -24.03
N ASN A 99 11.91 -2.57 -23.68
CA ASN A 99 10.74 -2.06 -22.96
C ASN A 99 10.35 -3.02 -21.83
N THR A 100 10.29 -2.50 -20.61
CA THR A 100 9.97 -3.24 -19.38
C THR A 100 8.51 -3.13 -18.96
N PHE A 101 7.69 -2.37 -19.70
CA PHE A 101 6.30 -2.07 -19.37
C PHE A 101 5.42 -3.30 -19.06
N PRO A 102 5.46 -4.40 -19.83
CA PRO A 102 4.68 -5.60 -19.51
C PRO A 102 5.03 -6.21 -18.15
N ILE A 103 6.31 -6.16 -17.76
CA ILE A 103 6.77 -6.65 -16.46
C ILE A 103 6.37 -5.67 -15.37
N TYR A 104 6.52 -4.37 -15.62
CA TYR A 104 6.07 -3.32 -14.72
C TYR A 104 4.59 -3.46 -14.36
N MET A 105 3.71 -3.78 -15.31
CA MET A 105 2.29 -4.02 -15.03
C MET A 105 2.07 -5.15 -14.02
N VAL A 106 2.83 -6.25 -14.12
CA VAL A 106 2.77 -7.36 -13.14
C VAL A 106 3.20 -6.89 -11.75
N LEU A 107 4.27 -6.09 -11.67
CA LEU A 107 4.73 -5.51 -10.41
C LEU A 107 3.68 -4.55 -9.81
N HIS A 108 3.12 -3.68 -10.66
CA HIS A 108 2.11 -2.69 -10.30
C HIS A 108 0.81 -3.32 -9.83
N HIS A 109 0.46 -4.52 -10.30
CA HIS A 109 -0.78 -5.17 -9.91
C HIS A 109 -0.90 -5.39 -8.40
N GLU A 110 0.22 -5.67 -7.73
CA GLU A 110 0.22 -5.77 -6.26
C GLU A 110 -0.19 -4.45 -5.62
N ALA A 111 0.35 -3.32 -6.10
CA ALA A 111 0.01 -1.98 -5.65
C ALA A 111 -1.48 -1.66 -5.89
N SER A 112 -2.02 -2.02 -7.06
CA SER A 112 -3.44 -1.87 -7.38
C SER A 112 -4.34 -2.64 -6.40
N ILE A 113 -4.02 -3.93 -6.13
CA ILE A 113 -4.83 -4.76 -5.24
C ILE A 113 -4.76 -4.24 -3.81
N ILE A 114 -3.56 -3.97 -3.27
CA ILE A 114 -3.44 -3.52 -1.88
C ILE A 114 -4.07 -2.14 -1.68
N ASN A 115 -4.05 -1.26 -2.68
CA ASN A 115 -4.71 0.04 -2.62
C ASN A 115 -6.24 -0.08 -2.61
N LEU A 116 -6.79 -0.96 -3.46
CA LEU A 116 -8.22 -1.26 -3.43
C LEU A 116 -8.61 -1.84 -2.07
N LEU A 117 -7.84 -2.81 -1.56
CA LEU A 117 -8.09 -3.40 -0.24
C LEU A 117 -7.98 -2.35 0.88
N GLU A 118 -6.98 -1.46 0.85
CA GLU A 118 -6.86 -0.35 1.81
C GLU A 118 -8.11 0.52 1.80
N THR A 119 -8.65 0.82 0.61
CA THR A 119 -9.84 1.67 0.48
C THR A 119 -11.09 0.97 1.01
N VAL A 120 -11.31 -0.31 0.66
CA VAL A 120 -12.56 -1.02 1.03
C VAL A 120 -12.54 -1.64 2.43
N PHE A 121 -11.38 -1.99 3.00
CA PHE A 121 -11.29 -2.61 4.33
C PHE A 121 -11.62 -1.65 5.48
N PHE A 122 -11.73 -0.35 5.21
CA PHE A 122 -12.28 0.60 6.18
C PHE A 122 -13.65 0.15 6.73
N HIS A 123 -14.42 -0.61 5.94
CA HIS A 123 -15.73 -1.14 6.32
C HIS A 123 -15.63 -2.56 6.87
N LYS A 124 -16.22 -2.77 8.05
CA LYS A 124 -16.15 -4.03 8.79
C LYS A 124 -16.71 -5.21 7.98
N GLU A 125 -17.77 -4.98 7.20
CA GLU A 125 -18.42 -6.00 6.37
C GLU A 125 -17.46 -6.61 5.34
N VAL A 126 -16.51 -5.82 4.84
CA VAL A 126 -15.49 -6.29 3.90
C VAL A 126 -14.53 -7.25 4.60
N CYS A 127 -14.07 -6.90 5.81
CA CYS A 127 -13.23 -7.77 6.63
C CYS A 127 -13.92 -9.10 6.94
N GLU A 128 -15.18 -9.08 7.36
CA GLU A 128 -15.98 -10.27 7.63
C GLU A 128 -16.17 -11.15 6.37
N SER A 129 -16.30 -10.52 5.20
CA SER A 129 -16.44 -11.23 3.92
C SER A 129 -15.16 -11.94 3.43
N ALA A 130 -13.99 -11.60 3.99
CA ALA A 130 -12.71 -12.23 3.66
C ALA A 130 -12.62 -13.69 4.14
N LYS A 131 -13.48 -14.11 5.09
CA LYS A 131 -13.57 -15.50 5.61
C LYS A 131 -12.18 -16.06 5.95
N ASP A 132 -11.87 -17.29 5.54
CA ASP A 132 -10.61 -17.96 5.82
C ASP A 132 -9.37 -17.25 5.26
N THR A 133 -9.54 -16.45 4.20
CA THR A 133 -8.41 -15.74 3.55
C THR A 133 -7.91 -14.54 4.36
N ILE A 134 -8.64 -14.12 5.41
CA ILE A 134 -8.19 -13.06 6.31
C ILE A 134 -6.85 -13.41 6.96
N MET A 135 -6.63 -14.69 7.25
CA MET A 135 -5.42 -15.16 7.91
C MET A 135 -4.22 -15.13 6.95
N ASP A 136 -4.44 -15.46 5.68
CA ASP A 136 -3.46 -15.28 4.61
C ASP A 136 -3.13 -13.78 4.39
N LEU A 137 -4.12 -12.89 4.53
CA LEU A 137 -3.92 -11.44 4.44
C LEU A 137 -3.12 -10.89 5.63
N VAL A 138 -3.37 -11.37 6.85
CA VAL A 138 -2.55 -11.07 8.04
C VAL A 138 -1.09 -11.47 7.80
N ASP A 139 -0.86 -12.65 7.24
CA ASP A 139 0.47 -13.15 6.89
C ASP A 139 1.17 -12.28 5.85
N TYR A 140 0.43 -11.85 4.83
CA TYR A 140 0.90 -10.89 3.84
C TYR A 140 1.33 -9.58 4.50
N CYS A 141 0.44 -8.97 5.30
CA CYS A 141 0.74 -7.73 6.02
C CYS A 141 1.96 -7.89 6.93
N HIS A 142 2.04 -8.98 7.70
CA HIS A 142 3.19 -9.25 8.55
C HIS A 142 4.51 -9.30 7.76
N ARG A 143 4.56 -9.98 6.60
CA ARG A 143 5.76 -10.02 5.75
C ARG A 143 6.16 -8.62 5.26
N LYS A 144 5.20 -7.81 4.81
CA LYS A 144 5.45 -6.44 4.36
C LYS A 144 5.95 -5.53 5.48
N LEU A 145 5.34 -5.60 6.66
CA LEU A 145 5.75 -4.82 7.81
C LEU A 145 7.10 -5.26 8.38
N THR A 146 7.41 -6.55 8.34
CA THR A 146 8.74 -7.07 8.70
C THR A 146 9.82 -6.54 7.75
N LEU A 147 9.53 -6.51 6.44
CA LEU A 147 10.42 -5.91 5.46
C LEU A 147 10.63 -4.42 5.74
N LEU A 148 9.55 -3.70 6.07
CA LEU A 148 9.58 -2.27 6.38
C LEU A 148 10.44 -1.98 7.63
N ALA A 149 10.24 -2.73 8.72
CA ALA A 149 11.06 -2.64 9.92
C ALA A 149 12.54 -2.95 9.64
N GLY A 150 12.83 -3.93 8.80
CA GLY A 150 14.19 -4.28 8.39
C GLY A 150 14.90 -3.21 7.54
N ARG A 151 14.16 -2.36 6.81
CA ARG A 151 14.72 -1.25 6.02
C ARG A 151 15.21 -0.11 6.91
N SER A 152 14.50 0.19 7.99
CA SER A 152 14.89 1.28 8.90
C SER A 152 16.24 1.07 9.58
N GLY A 153 16.71 -0.18 9.69
CA GLY A 153 18.04 -0.49 10.22
C GLY A 153 19.21 -0.25 9.26
N ARG A 154 18.96 0.09 7.98
CA ARG A 154 20.02 0.17 6.94
C ARG A 154 20.58 1.56 6.66
N GLY A 155 20.14 2.60 7.37
CA GLY A 155 20.59 3.97 7.10
C GLY A 155 20.01 4.54 5.80
N GLU A 156 20.24 5.83 5.56
CA GLU A 156 19.69 6.61 4.45
C GLU A 156 19.75 5.87 3.10
N PRO A 157 18.74 6.01 2.22
CA PRO A 157 18.83 5.47 0.88
C PRO A 157 20.08 6.03 0.19
N PRO A 158 20.76 5.24 -0.67
CA PRO A 158 21.87 5.75 -1.46
C PRO A 158 21.43 7.02 -2.16
N GLU A 159 22.25 8.07 -2.13
CA GLU A 159 22.05 9.24 -2.99
C GLU A 159 21.79 8.73 -4.41
N GLU A 160 20.73 9.24 -5.05
CA GLU A 160 20.45 9.01 -6.46
C GLU A 160 21.62 9.61 -7.25
N GLU A 161 22.68 8.83 -7.47
CA GLU A 161 23.66 9.13 -8.49
C GLU A 161 22.89 9.08 -9.82
N GLU A 162 22.60 10.25 -10.40
CA GLU A 162 22.10 10.41 -11.76
C GLU A 162 23.13 9.82 -12.73
N ALA A 163 23.11 8.49 -12.87
CA ALA A 163 23.86 7.80 -13.89
C ALA A 163 23.14 8.00 -15.22
N GLU A 164 23.72 8.82 -16.09
CA GLU A 164 23.36 8.83 -17.52
C GLU A 164 23.59 7.40 -18.05
N ASP A 165 22.51 6.72 -18.47
CA ASP A 165 22.45 5.30 -18.94
C ASP A 165 22.28 4.18 -17.88
N VAL A 166 21.27 4.25 -17.02
CA VAL A 166 20.79 3.08 -16.25
C VAL A 166 20.11 2.06 -17.18
N PRO A 167 20.51 0.76 -17.18
CA PRO A 167 19.85 -0.26 -17.98
C PRO A 167 18.35 -0.41 -17.64
N PRO A 168 17.44 -0.64 -18.61
CA PRO A 168 15.99 -0.70 -18.36
C PRO A 168 15.58 -1.67 -17.25
N MET A 169 16.25 -2.83 -17.17
CA MET A 169 15.98 -3.81 -16.12
C MET A 169 16.44 -3.37 -14.72
N LYS A 170 17.51 -2.57 -14.63
CA LYS A 170 17.98 -2.01 -13.36
C LYS A 170 17.03 -0.91 -12.89
N GLU A 171 16.59 -0.06 -13.81
CA GLU A 171 15.55 0.95 -13.54
C GLU A 171 14.26 0.29 -13.02
N LEU A 172 13.79 -0.77 -13.69
CA LEU A 172 12.62 -1.52 -13.25
C LEU A 172 12.78 -2.11 -11.83
N GLN A 173 13.98 -2.57 -11.47
CA GLN A 173 14.26 -3.07 -10.12
C GLN A 173 14.17 -1.95 -9.08
N THR A 174 14.73 -0.77 -9.37
CA THR A 174 14.61 0.42 -8.52
C THR A 174 13.14 0.80 -8.33
N GLN A 175 12.36 0.85 -9.42
CA GLN A 175 10.93 1.12 -9.37
C GLN A 175 10.17 0.08 -8.54
N ALA A 176 10.52 -1.20 -8.66
CA ALA A 176 9.95 -2.27 -7.86
C ALA A 176 10.21 -2.06 -6.36
N GLU A 177 11.43 -1.63 -5.99
CA GLU A 177 11.81 -1.38 -4.60
C GLU A 177 11.12 -0.17 -3.97
N LEU A 178 10.92 0.90 -4.76
CA LEU A 178 10.14 2.08 -4.38
C LEU A 178 8.66 1.71 -4.18
N MET A 179 8.07 0.99 -5.15
CA MET A 179 6.69 0.51 -5.05
C MET A 179 6.50 -0.42 -3.84
N GLU A 180 7.49 -1.24 -3.52
CA GLU A 180 7.46 -2.13 -2.36
C GLU A 180 7.33 -1.36 -1.03
N PHE A 181 7.91 -0.17 -0.96
CA PHE A 181 7.76 0.71 0.20
C PHE A 181 6.31 1.14 0.36
N GLU A 182 5.70 1.68 -0.71
CA GLU A 182 4.30 2.12 -0.69
C GLU A 182 3.34 0.98 -0.41
N ILE A 183 3.54 -0.19 -1.04
CA ILE A 183 2.77 -1.41 -0.77
C ILE A 183 2.80 -1.76 0.72
N ALA A 184 3.98 -1.67 1.36
CA ALA A 184 4.11 -1.97 2.79
C ALA A 184 3.36 -0.96 3.68
N LEU A 185 3.33 0.33 3.31
CA LEU A 185 2.54 1.34 4.02
C LEU A 185 1.03 1.07 3.89
N LYS A 186 0.56 0.65 2.71
CA LYS A 186 -0.84 0.27 2.50
C LYS A 186 -1.20 -1.00 3.27
N ALA A 187 -0.26 -1.95 3.34
CA ALA A 187 -0.41 -3.15 4.16
C ALA A 187 -0.51 -2.84 5.66
N LEU A 188 0.13 -1.75 6.15
CA LEU A 188 -0.07 -1.25 7.52
C LEU A 188 -1.51 -0.79 7.73
N SER A 189 -2.05 0.03 6.82
CA SER A 189 -3.44 0.49 6.88
C SER A 189 -4.42 -0.69 6.87
N VAL A 190 -4.25 -1.64 5.94
CA VAL A 190 -5.07 -2.86 5.87
C VAL A 190 -4.98 -3.65 7.17
N LEU A 191 -3.77 -3.87 7.71
CA LEU A 191 -3.62 -4.57 8.98
C LEU A 191 -4.34 -3.84 10.11
N ARG A 192 -4.24 -2.50 10.19
CA ARG A 192 -4.98 -1.71 11.18
C ARG A 192 -6.47 -1.96 11.04
N TYR A 193 -7.05 -1.92 9.84
CA TYR A 193 -8.49 -2.17 9.66
C TYR A 193 -8.88 -3.59 10.09
N ILE A 194 -8.02 -4.59 9.87
CA ILE A 194 -8.23 -5.94 10.42
C ILE A 194 -8.29 -5.89 11.96
N THR A 195 -7.44 -5.08 12.61
CA THR A 195 -7.48 -4.93 14.08
C THR A 195 -8.76 -4.24 14.58
N ASP A 196 -9.41 -3.39 13.79
CA ASP A 196 -10.71 -2.79 14.16
C ASP A 196 -11.81 -3.86 14.27
N CYS A 197 -11.57 -5.05 13.69
CA CYS A 197 -12.51 -6.17 13.64
C CYS A 197 -12.18 -7.29 14.64
N VAL A 198 -11.28 -7.06 15.62
CA VAL A 198 -10.78 -8.10 16.55
C VAL A 198 -11.90 -8.95 17.16
N ASP A 199 -13.01 -8.33 17.53
CA ASP A 199 -14.15 -9.01 18.19
C ASP A 199 -14.91 -9.98 17.25
N SER A 200 -14.74 -9.81 15.94
CA SER A 200 -15.33 -10.67 14.89
C SER A 200 -14.34 -11.66 14.27
N LEU A 201 -13.06 -11.58 14.62
CA LEU A 201 -12.04 -12.48 14.07
C LEU A 201 -12.13 -13.88 14.65
N SER A 202 -11.77 -14.87 13.84
CA SER A 202 -11.63 -16.25 14.31
C SER A 202 -10.52 -16.37 15.37
N LEU A 203 -10.63 -17.38 16.22
CA LEU A 203 -9.59 -17.68 17.21
C LEU A 203 -8.22 -17.93 16.56
N SER A 204 -8.19 -18.64 15.43
CA SER A 204 -6.95 -18.94 14.70
C SER A 204 -6.30 -17.67 14.18
N THR A 205 -7.09 -16.73 13.64
CA THR A 205 -6.60 -15.44 13.16
C THR A 205 -5.98 -14.62 14.30
N LEU A 206 -6.67 -14.51 15.44
CA LEU A 206 -6.16 -13.80 16.61
C LEU A 206 -4.89 -14.45 17.18
N SER A 207 -4.85 -15.79 17.27
CA SER A 207 -3.64 -16.50 17.73
C SER A 207 -2.47 -16.24 16.78
N ARG A 208 -2.72 -16.22 15.47
CA ARG A 208 -1.68 -15.95 14.47
C ARG A 208 -1.13 -14.52 14.58
N MET A 209 -2.01 -13.54 14.78
CA MET A 209 -1.64 -12.13 15.00
C MET A 209 -0.81 -11.94 16.28
N LEU A 210 -1.21 -12.58 17.39
CA LEU A 210 -0.68 -12.30 18.72
C LEU A 210 0.46 -13.23 19.13
N SER A 211 0.35 -14.52 18.83
CA SER A 211 1.28 -15.57 19.27
C SER A 211 2.31 -15.92 18.20
N THR A 212 1.86 -16.12 16.94
CA THR A 212 2.77 -16.49 15.84
C THR A 212 3.61 -15.31 15.39
N HIS A 213 2.97 -14.19 15.06
CA HIS A 213 3.64 -13.00 14.51
C HIS A 213 4.02 -11.97 15.55
N ASN A 214 3.42 -12.03 16.74
CA ASN A 214 3.64 -11.05 17.80
C ASN A 214 3.55 -9.60 17.27
N LEU A 215 2.44 -9.32 16.56
CA LEU A 215 2.21 -8.02 15.93
C LEU A 215 2.38 -6.83 16.89
N PRO A 216 1.99 -6.89 18.18
CA PRO A 216 2.26 -5.78 19.09
C PRO A 216 3.74 -5.41 19.18
N CYS A 217 4.66 -6.39 19.18
CA CYS A 217 6.10 -6.09 19.19
C CYS A 217 6.60 -5.55 17.85
N LEU A 218 6.09 -6.07 16.72
CA LEU A 218 6.43 -5.54 15.40
C LEU A 218 5.98 -4.08 15.23
N LEU A 219 4.79 -3.75 15.74
CA LEU A 219 4.25 -2.38 15.72
C LEU A 219 5.06 -1.43 16.60
N VAL A 220 5.57 -1.88 17.75
CA VAL A 220 6.52 -1.10 18.57
C VAL A 220 7.80 -0.78 17.77
N GLU A 221 8.36 -1.77 17.08
CA GLU A 221 9.56 -1.61 16.26
C GLU A 221 9.36 -0.55 15.16
N LEU A 222 8.19 -0.55 14.52
CA LEU A 222 7.84 0.46 13.51
C LEU A 222 7.73 1.86 14.10
N LEU A 223 7.20 2.03 15.32
CA LEU A 223 7.17 3.35 15.99
C LEU A 223 8.56 3.81 16.45
N GLU A 224 9.42 2.90 16.87
CA GLU A 224 10.78 3.24 17.30
C GLU A 224 11.63 3.74 16.13
N HIS A 225 11.42 3.16 14.95
CA HIS A 225 12.22 3.45 13.78
C HIS A 225 11.56 4.37 12.75
N SER A 226 10.24 4.54 12.79
CA SER A 226 9.42 5.37 11.89
C SER A 226 9.94 5.38 10.43
N PRO A 227 9.82 4.26 9.68
CA PRO A 227 10.37 4.13 8.32
C PRO A 227 9.88 5.18 7.31
N TRP A 228 8.74 5.82 7.60
CA TRP A 228 8.15 6.94 6.85
C TRP A 228 8.63 8.32 7.30
N THR A 229 9.64 8.40 8.16
CA THR A 229 10.26 9.64 8.63
C THR A 229 11.76 9.57 8.42
N ARG A 230 12.35 10.63 7.86
CA ARG A 230 13.81 10.73 7.67
C ARG A 230 14.28 12.17 7.93
N ARG A 231 15.58 12.35 8.12
CA ARG A 231 16.20 13.67 8.12
C ARG A 231 17.08 13.79 6.90
N ASP A 232 16.88 14.84 6.12
CA ASP A 232 17.64 15.13 4.91
C ASP A 232 18.09 16.58 4.95
N GLY A 233 19.39 16.83 4.83
CA GLY A 233 19.99 18.17 5.00
C GLY A 233 19.63 18.85 6.33
N GLY A 234 19.45 18.08 7.40
CA GLY A 234 19.03 18.57 8.72
C GLY A 234 17.54 18.93 8.84
N LYS A 235 16.75 18.79 7.78
CA LYS A 235 15.29 19.01 7.77
C LYS A 235 14.55 17.69 7.97
N LEU A 236 13.49 17.71 8.76
CA LEU A 236 12.61 16.56 8.94
C LEU A 236 11.77 16.37 7.67
N GLN A 237 11.80 15.17 7.10
CA GLN A 237 10.92 14.76 6.01
C GLN A 237 10.04 13.60 6.46
N GLN A 238 8.79 13.62 6.01
CA GLN A 238 7.81 12.55 6.21
C GLN A 238 7.25 12.09 4.88
N PHE A 239 6.97 10.80 4.75
CA PHE A 239 6.35 10.24 3.56
C PHE A 239 4.84 10.34 3.67
N GLU A 240 4.24 11.25 2.90
CA GLU A 240 2.79 11.47 2.87
C GLU A 240 2.31 11.71 1.44
N GLY A 241 1.22 11.05 1.06
CA GLY A 241 0.62 11.19 -0.26
C GLY A 241 1.51 10.69 -1.41
N GLY A 242 2.24 9.60 -1.20
CA GLY A 242 3.11 9.00 -2.23
C GLY A 242 4.44 9.72 -2.46
N ARG A 243 4.80 10.69 -1.60
CA ARG A 243 6.04 11.45 -1.74
C ARG A 243 6.64 11.84 -0.39
N TRP A 244 7.96 12.02 -0.38
CA TRP A 244 8.66 12.64 0.75
C TRP A 244 8.40 14.15 0.77
N GLN A 245 7.90 14.65 1.90
CA GLN A 245 7.59 16.06 2.10
C GLN A 245 8.39 16.60 3.29
N THR A 246 8.94 17.82 3.15
CA THR A 246 9.61 18.49 4.28
C THR A 246 8.58 19.02 5.26
N VAL A 247 8.71 18.65 6.53
CA VAL A 247 7.80 19.04 7.60
C VAL A 247 8.15 20.43 8.11
N ALA A 248 7.18 21.34 8.09
CA ALA A 248 7.33 22.69 8.63
C ALA A 248 7.60 22.64 10.16
N PRO A 249 8.40 23.56 10.74
CA PRO A 249 8.72 23.55 12.17
C PRO A 249 7.50 23.50 13.10
N SER A 250 6.40 24.16 12.73
CA SER A 250 5.13 24.16 13.48
C SER A 250 4.39 22.83 13.47
N GLU A 251 4.73 21.93 12.54
CA GLU A 251 4.05 20.64 12.35
C GLU A 251 4.91 19.45 12.80
N GLN A 252 6.16 19.68 13.22
CA GLN A 252 7.06 18.61 13.66
C GLN A 252 6.59 17.85 14.90
N GLN A 253 5.67 18.43 15.68
CA GLN A 253 5.05 17.79 16.84
C GLN A 253 3.73 17.09 16.49
N LYS A 254 3.22 17.26 15.27
CA LYS A 254 2.01 16.57 14.83
C LYS A 254 2.34 15.10 14.56
N MET A 255 1.47 14.23 15.03
CA MET A 255 1.53 12.81 14.72
C MET A 255 1.27 12.60 13.22
N SER A 256 2.11 11.80 12.55
CA SER A 256 1.85 11.45 11.16
C SER A 256 0.65 10.52 11.05
N LYS A 257 -0.01 10.49 9.88
CA LYS A 257 -1.13 9.56 9.65
C LYS A 257 -0.72 8.10 9.89
N LEU A 258 0.51 7.73 9.49
CA LEU A 258 1.05 6.39 9.63
C LEU A 258 1.33 6.01 11.08
N ASP A 259 1.88 6.93 11.90
CA ASP A 259 2.00 6.70 13.34
C ASP A 259 0.63 6.47 13.97
N GLY A 260 -0.39 7.23 13.53
CA GLY A 260 -1.78 7.03 13.93
C GLY A 260 -2.28 5.61 13.63
N GLN A 261 -1.99 5.06 12.44
CA GLN A 261 -2.34 3.68 12.10
C GLN A 261 -1.72 2.68 13.09
N VAL A 262 -0.44 2.86 13.43
CA VAL A 262 0.25 1.97 14.37
C VAL A 262 -0.34 2.07 15.78
N TRP A 263 -0.60 3.28 16.25
CA TRP A 263 -1.17 3.51 17.57
C TRP A 263 -2.56 2.92 17.73
N ILE A 264 -3.42 3.06 16.71
CA ILE A 264 -4.76 2.48 16.72
C ILE A 264 -4.66 0.93 16.69
N ALA A 265 -3.79 0.37 15.86
CA ALA A 265 -3.57 -1.07 15.82
C ALA A 265 -3.07 -1.62 17.18
N LEU A 266 -2.14 -0.92 17.83
CA LEU A 266 -1.67 -1.26 19.18
C LEU A 266 -2.79 -1.16 20.21
N TYR A 267 -3.60 -0.11 20.16
CA TYR A 267 -4.75 0.08 21.04
C TYR A 267 -5.71 -1.12 20.93
N ASN A 268 -6.10 -1.48 19.71
CA ASN A 268 -7.02 -2.60 19.45
C ASN A 268 -6.46 -3.93 19.96
N LEU A 269 -5.20 -4.25 19.64
CA LEU A 269 -4.58 -5.52 20.01
C LEU A 269 -4.25 -5.65 21.50
N LEU A 270 -4.04 -4.53 22.21
CA LEU A 270 -3.63 -4.55 23.62
C LEU A 270 -4.79 -4.29 24.59
N LEU A 271 -5.86 -3.62 24.16
CA LEU A 271 -6.96 -3.24 25.03
C LEU A 271 -8.25 -4.03 24.79
N SER A 272 -8.45 -4.63 23.60
CA SER A 272 -9.60 -5.53 23.35
C SER A 272 -9.58 -6.72 24.33
N PRO A 273 -10.72 -7.05 24.98
CA PRO A 273 -10.84 -8.21 25.85
C PRO A 273 -10.40 -9.53 25.18
N GLU A 274 -10.81 -9.73 23.94
CA GLU A 274 -10.59 -10.92 23.12
C GLU A 274 -9.09 -11.10 22.85
N ALA A 275 -8.41 -10.03 22.44
CA ALA A 275 -6.98 -10.03 22.20
C ALA A 275 -6.19 -10.22 23.51
N ARG A 276 -6.57 -9.52 24.59
CA ARG A 276 -5.92 -9.61 25.91
C ARG A 276 -5.99 -10.99 26.52
N ALA A 277 -7.11 -11.70 26.33
CA ALA A 277 -7.28 -13.05 26.83
C ALA A 277 -6.29 -14.04 26.18
N ARG A 278 -5.77 -13.71 24.99
CA ARG A 278 -4.90 -14.58 24.19
C ARG A 278 -3.44 -14.13 24.17
N TYR A 279 -3.17 -12.84 24.33
CA TYR A 279 -1.81 -12.34 24.19
C TYR A 279 -0.90 -12.88 25.29
N CYS A 280 0.06 -13.73 24.89
CA CYS A 280 1.05 -14.27 25.80
C CYS A 280 2.13 -13.23 26.10
N LEU A 281 1.99 -12.54 27.23
CA LEU A 281 2.99 -11.59 27.69
C LEU A 281 4.26 -12.30 28.18
N THR A 282 5.27 -12.39 27.33
CA THR A 282 6.62 -12.86 27.71
C THR A 282 7.43 -11.72 28.33
N ARG A 283 8.57 -12.03 28.98
CA ARG A 283 9.52 -10.99 29.45
C ARG A 283 10.02 -10.09 28.31
N PHE A 284 10.29 -10.69 27.14
CA PHE A 284 10.67 -9.95 25.94
C PHE A 284 9.55 -9.02 25.48
N ALA A 285 8.33 -9.54 25.32
CA ALA A 285 7.17 -8.75 24.90
C ALA A 285 6.86 -7.60 25.87
N LYS A 286 6.92 -7.86 27.18
CA LYS A 286 6.81 -6.81 28.20
C LYS A 286 7.87 -5.72 28.00
N GLY A 287 9.12 -6.10 27.79
CA GLY A 287 10.22 -5.17 27.56
C GLY A 287 9.98 -4.27 26.34
N GLN A 288 9.56 -4.86 25.21
CA GLN A 288 9.22 -4.11 24.00
C GLN A 288 8.06 -3.15 24.23
N LEU A 289 6.93 -3.64 24.76
CA LEU A 289 5.75 -2.81 24.99
C LEU A 289 6.01 -1.63 25.92
N LEU A 290 6.89 -1.79 26.92
CA LEU A 290 7.22 -0.70 27.83
C LEU A 290 8.03 0.42 27.19
N LYS A 291 8.66 0.21 26.02
CA LYS A 291 9.28 1.29 25.23
C LYS A 291 8.26 2.34 24.79
N LEU A 292 7.00 1.95 24.54
CA LEU A 292 5.91 2.84 24.13
C LEU A 292 5.69 4.01 25.11
N ARG A 293 6.04 3.83 26.39
CA ARG A 293 5.92 4.88 27.42
C ARG A 293 6.73 6.14 27.08
N ALA A 294 7.85 6.00 26.37
CA ALA A 294 8.67 7.13 25.96
C ALA A 294 8.01 7.96 24.83
N PHE A 295 7.15 7.34 24.04
CA PHE A 295 6.46 7.96 22.91
C PHE A 295 5.10 8.57 23.30
N LEU A 296 4.47 8.07 24.37
CA LEU A 296 3.20 8.59 24.93
C LEU A 296 3.39 9.89 25.71
N THR A 297 3.72 10.96 24.98
CA THR A 297 3.82 12.34 25.49
C THR A 297 2.45 13.00 25.63
N ASP A 298 2.33 14.03 26.46
CA ASP A 298 1.08 14.79 26.62
C ASP A 298 0.55 15.34 25.28
N ILE A 299 1.46 15.79 24.40
CA ILE A 299 1.13 16.27 23.06
C ILE A 299 0.51 15.17 22.19
N LEU A 300 0.99 13.93 22.31
CA LEU A 300 0.42 12.79 21.58
C LEU A 300 -0.96 12.42 22.14
N ILE A 301 -1.12 12.44 23.47
CA ILE A 301 -2.40 12.18 24.12
C ILE A 301 -3.42 13.26 23.74
N ASP A 302 -3.02 14.54 23.66
CA ASP A 302 -3.90 15.62 23.21
C ASP A 302 -4.40 15.42 21.77
N GLN A 303 -3.56 14.84 20.89
CA GLN A 303 -3.90 14.54 19.51
C GLN A 303 -4.75 13.25 19.35
N LEU A 304 -4.53 12.24 20.20
CA LEU A 304 -5.31 11.01 20.21
C LEU A 304 -5.68 10.61 21.65
N PRO A 305 -6.73 11.24 22.24
CA PRO A 305 -7.06 11.08 23.66
C PRO A 305 -7.33 9.64 24.11
N HIS A 306 -7.79 8.78 23.19
CA HIS A 306 -8.01 7.36 23.45
C HIS A 306 -6.73 6.61 23.89
N LEU A 307 -5.53 7.13 23.60
CA LEU A 307 -4.28 6.53 24.06
C LEU A 307 -4.03 6.66 25.57
N ALA A 308 -4.83 7.45 26.30
CA ALA A 308 -4.75 7.53 27.75
C ALA A 308 -5.00 6.16 28.42
N ASP A 309 -5.93 5.35 27.87
CA ASP A 309 -6.19 4.00 28.36
C ASP A 309 -5.00 3.07 28.14
N LEU A 310 -4.32 3.22 26.99
CA LEU A 310 -3.10 2.48 26.67
C LEU A 310 -1.96 2.88 27.61
N GLN A 311 -1.81 4.17 27.91
CA GLN A 311 -0.85 4.67 28.89
C GLN A 311 -1.11 4.05 30.28
N GLY A 312 -2.37 4.02 30.72
CA GLY A 312 -2.77 3.37 31.96
C GLY A 312 -2.50 1.86 31.97
N PHE A 313 -2.74 1.18 30.84
CA PHE A 313 -2.40 -0.23 30.66
C PHE A 313 -0.90 -0.48 30.81
N LEU A 314 -0.05 0.31 30.15
CA LEU A 314 1.40 0.17 30.23
C LEU A 314 1.95 0.48 31.63
N ALA A 315 1.34 1.43 32.35
CA ALA A 315 1.68 1.71 33.75
C ALA A 315 1.42 0.49 34.65
N ARG A 316 0.26 -0.18 34.48
CA ARG A 316 -0.05 -1.44 35.19
C ARG A 316 0.89 -2.56 34.76
N LEU A 317 1.17 -2.67 33.46
CA LEU A 317 2.05 -3.69 32.90
C LEU A 317 3.46 -3.64 33.50
N ALA A 318 3.97 -2.44 33.77
CA ALA A 318 5.28 -2.24 34.39
C ALA A 318 5.39 -2.96 35.75
N LEU A 319 4.30 -2.97 36.52
CA LEU A 319 4.23 -3.55 37.86
C LEU A 319 4.00 -5.07 37.88
N VAL A 320 3.43 -5.64 36.80
CA VAL A 320 3.05 -7.06 36.74
C VAL A 320 4.21 -7.91 36.24
N GLU A 321 4.57 -8.97 36.96
CA GLU A 321 5.52 -9.97 36.43
C GLU A 321 4.84 -10.86 35.38
N PRO A 322 5.45 -11.08 34.21
CA PRO A 322 4.88 -11.94 33.19
C PRO A 322 4.84 -13.39 33.68
N GLN A 323 3.67 -14.02 33.58
CA GLN A 323 3.50 -15.44 33.91
C GLN A 323 4.01 -16.33 32.76
N PRO A 324 4.48 -17.55 33.06
CA PRO A 324 4.85 -18.49 32.01
C PRO A 324 3.65 -18.78 31.10
N PRO A 325 3.88 -18.95 29.77
CA PRO A 325 2.81 -19.25 28.82
C PRO A 325 2.01 -20.47 29.28
N LYS A 326 0.68 -20.32 29.34
CA LYS A 326 -0.22 -21.48 29.45
C LYS A 326 -0.23 -22.18 28.11
N LYS A 327 0.13 -23.48 28.10
CA LYS A 327 0.03 -24.32 26.90
C LYS A 327 -1.42 -24.75 26.71
N ASP A 328 -2.22 -23.91 26.08
CA ASP A 328 -3.53 -24.31 25.60
C ASP A 328 -3.34 -25.11 24.31
N LEU A 329 -3.94 -26.30 24.23
CA LEU A 329 -4.03 -27.06 22.99
C LEU A 329 -5.07 -26.39 22.10
N VAL A 330 -4.62 -25.52 21.21
CA VAL A 330 -5.47 -24.86 20.21
C VAL A 330 -5.27 -25.56 18.87
N PHE A 331 -6.36 -26.05 18.27
CA PHE A 331 -6.35 -26.51 16.89
C PHE A 331 -6.44 -25.29 15.99
N GLU A 332 -5.31 -24.86 15.43
CA GLU A 332 -5.22 -23.66 14.61
C GLU A 332 -5.39 -23.99 13.14
N GLN A 333 -6.18 -23.18 12.43
CA GLN A 333 -6.21 -23.17 10.98
C GLN A 333 -4.85 -22.69 10.44
N ILE A 334 -4.41 -23.25 9.31
CA ILE A 334 -3.18 -22.85 8.63
C ILE A 334 -3.55 -22.05 7.36
N PRO A 335 -2.90 -20.91 7.07
CA PRO A 335 -3.10 -20.19 5.81
C PRO A 335 -2.71 -21.06 4.63
N GLU A 336 -3.59 -21.14 3.64
CA GLU A 336 -3.45 -22.13 2.57
C GLU A 336 -2.94 -21.52 1.26
N ILE A 337 -3.12 -20.22 1.03
CA ILE A 337 -2.91 -19.64 -0.31
C ILE A 337 -1.44 -19.73 -0.69
N TRP A 338 -0.55 -19.19 0.17
CA TRP A 338 0.89 -19.23 -0.10
C TRP A 338 1.40 -20.67 -0.18
N GLU A 339 1.04 -21.52 0.77
CA GLU A 339 1.51 -22.90 0.82
C GLU A 339 1.04 -23.73 -0.38
N ARG A 340 -0.21 -23.53 -0.82
CA ARG A 340 -0.75 -24.17 -2.02
C ARG A 340 -0.01 -23.72 -3.28
N LEU A 341 0.16 -22.40 -3.46
CA LEU A 341 0.88 -21.86 -4.61
C LEU A 341 2.33 -22.35 -4.67
N GLU A 342 3.03 -22.36 -3.54
CA GLU A 342 4.40 -22.89 -3.45
C GLU A 342 4.40 -24.38 -3.80
N ARG A 343 3.50 -25.19 -3.23
CA ARG A 343 3.41 -26.63 -3.52
C ARG A 343 3.14 -26.93 -5.00
N GLU A 344 2.25 -26.18 -5.65
CA GLU A 344 1.88 -26.38 -7.05
C GLU A 344 3.00 -25.98 -8.03
N ASN A 345 3.85 -25.02 -7.64
CA ASN A 345 4.82 -24.38 -8.53
C ASN A 345 6.30 -24.64 -8.15
N LYS A 346 6.55 -25.34 -7.04
CA LYS A 346 7.91 -25.66 -6.57
C LYS A 346 8.77 -26.26 -7.67
N GLY A 347 9.96 -25.69 -7.85
CA GLY A 347 10.94 -26.13 -8.86
C GLY A 347 10.63 -25.68 -10.29
N LYS A 348 9.51 -25.00 -10.55
CA LYS A 348 9.10 -24.56 -11.89
C LYS A 348 9.45 -23.09 -12.20
N TRP A 349 10.00 -22.34 -11.23
CA TRP A 349 10.24 -20.90 -11.35
C TRP A 349 11.06 -20.50 -12.59
N LYS A 350 12.14 -21.23 -12.89
CA LYS A 350 12.98 -20.95 -14.06
C LYS A 350 12.28 -21.26 -15.38
N ALA A 351 11.53 -22.35 -15.45
CA ALA A 351 10.76 -22.70 -16.63
C ALA A 351 9.63 -21.68 -16.87
N MET A 352 8.96 -21.25 -15.81
CA MET A 352 7.93 -20.22 -15.85
C MET A 352 8.48 -18.88 -16.34
N ALA A 353 9.62 -18.42 -15.78
CA ALA A 353 10.27 -17.20 -16.23
C ALA A 353 10.58 -17.23 -17.74
N LYS A 354 11.13 -18.33 -18.25
CA LYS A 354 11.41 -18.49 -19.69
C LYS A 354 10.13 -18.49 -20.54
N HIS A 355 9.11 -19.22 -20.11
CA HIS A 355 7.84 -19.27 -20.82
C HIS A 355 7.17 -17.90 -20.91
N GLN A 356 7.08 -17.17 -19.80
CA GLN A 356 6.48 -15.84 -19.77
C GLN A 356 7.31 -14.82 -20.55
N LEU A 357 8.63 -14.95 -20.52
CA LEU A 357 9.51 -14.15 -21.36
C LEU A 357 9.19 -14.31 -22.85
N GLU A 358 9.12 -15.55 -23.32
CA GLU A 358 8.90 -15.87 -24.74
C GLU A 358 7.50 -15.47 -25.23
N HIS A 359 6.48 -15.60 -24.38
CA HIS A 359 5.08 -15.47 -24.81
C HIS A 359 4.33 -14.24 -24.28
N MET A 360 4.83 -13.56 -23.24
CA MET A 360 4.09 -12.50 -22.53
C MET A 360 4.88 -11.19 -22.42
N PHE A 361 6.20 -11.28 -22.17
CA PHE A 361 7.05 -10.11 -21.94
C PHE A 361 7.92 -9.70 -23.13
N SER A 362 7.72 -10.35 -24.29
CA SER A 362 8.29 -9.93 -25.58
C SER A 362 7.21 -9.61 -26.63
N PRO A 363 6.23 -8.73 -26.32
CA PRO A 363 5.17 -8.37 -27.26
C PRO A 363 5.68 -7.54 -28.45
N SER A 364 4.88 -7.49 -29.51
CA SER A 364 5.18 -6.63 -30.67
C SER A 364 5.06 -5.14 -30.30
N GLU A 365 5.70 -4.25 -31.06
CA GLU A 365 5.59 -2.80 -30.85
C GLU A 365 4.13 -2.30 -30.98
N HIS A 366 3.34 -2.94 -31.85
CA HIS A 366 1.92 -2.64 -31.99
C HIS A 366 1.14 -2.97 -30.71
N ASP A 367 1.35 -4.17 -30.16
CA ASP A 367 0.67 -4.61 -28.93
C ASP A 367 1.08 -3.75 -27.73
N LEU A 368 2.36 -3.38 -27.64
CA LEU A 368 2.86 -2.46 -26.62
C LEU A 368 2.18 -1.10 -26.69
N ARG A 369 2.04 -0.53 -27.89
CA ARG A 369 1.35 0.76 -28.07
C ARG A 369 -0.11 0.67 -27.65
N LEU A 370 -0.81 -0.42 -27.98
CA LEU A 370 -2.20 -0.61 -27.59
C LEU A 370 -2.35 -0.74 -26.07
N GLN A 371 -1.49 -1.53 -25.42
CA GLN A 371 -1.48 -1.67 -23.96
C GLN A 371 -1.18 -0.33 -23.27
N ALA A 372 -0.17 0.41 -23.75
CA ALA A 372 0.18 1.72 -23.21
C ALA A 372 -0.96 2.73 -23.38
N GLN A 373 -1.70 2.69 -24.50
CA GLN A 373 -2.88 3.55 -24.72
C GLN A 373 -3.99 3.26 -23.71
N ARG A 374 -4.36 1.99 -23.52
CA ARG A 374 -5.39 1.59 -22.54
C ARG A 374 -5.01 1.96 -21.10
N TRP A 375 -3.73 1.79 -20.77
CA TRP A 375 -3.21 2.20 -19.47
C TRP A 375 -3.28 3.72 -19.31
N ALA A 376 -2.81 4.49 -20.29
CA ALA A 376 -2.88 5.95 -20.27
C ALA A 376 -4.33 6.48 -20.19
N GLU A 377 -5.29 5.79 -20.81
CA GLU A 377 -6.71 6.11 -20.68
C GLU A 377 -7.25 5.90 -19.25
N THR A 378 -6.72 4.90 -18.53
CA THR A 378 -7.09 4.65 -17.12
C THR A 378 -6.49 5.72 -16.19
N TYR A 379 -5.29 6.21 -16.52
CA TYR A 379 -4.56 7.25 -15.78
C TYR A 379 -4.64 8.62 -16.45
N ARG A 380 -5.82 8.99 -16.97
CA ARG A 380 -6.01 10.35 -17.45
C ARG A 380 -5.72 11.36 -16.34
N LEU A 381 -5.13 12.50 -16.70
CA LEU A 381 -4.66 13.51 -15.75
C LEU A 381 -5.77 13.99 -14.80
N ASP A 382 -6.99 14.15 -15.32
CA ASP A 382 -8.15 14.56 -14.52
C ASP A 382 -8.58 13.51 -13.49
N VAL A 383 -8.45 12.22 -13.82
CA VAL A 383 -8.70 11.11 -12.88
C VAL A 383 -7.62 11.09 -11.80
N LEU A 384 -6.34 11.15 -12.21
CA LEU A 384 -5.18 11.21 -11.30
C LEU A 384 -5.29 12.33 -10.26
N GLU A 385 -5.79 13.49 -10.68
CA GLU A 385 -5.97 14.64 -9.79
C GLU A 385 -7.18 14.51 -8.88
N ALA A 386 -8.24 13.87 -9.36
CA ALA A 386 -9.43 13.61 -8.55
C ALA A 386 -9.19 12.55 -7.47
N VAL A 387 -8.32 11.57 -7.73
CA VAL A 387 -7.91 10.54 -6.74
C VAL A 387 -6.74 10.96 -5.85
N ALA A 388 -6.14 12.14 -6.09
CA ALA A 388 -4.98 12.59 -5.35
C ALA A 388 -5.34 12.81 -3.85
N PRO A 389 -4.55 12.27 -2.91
CA PRO A 389 -4.88 12.30 -1.48
C PRO A 389 -4.83 13.70 -0.85
N GLU A 390 -4.18 14.67 -1.51
CA GLU A 390 -4.13 16.06 -1.08
C GLU A 390 -4.53 17.00 -2.21
N ARG A 391 -5.27 18.05 -1.85
CA ARG A 391 -5.55 19.13 -2.77
C ARG A 391 -4.25 19.84 -3.13
N PRO A 392 -4.09 20.24 -4.41
CA PRO A 392 -2.87 20.89 -4.86
C PRO A 392 -2.62 22.16 -4.04
N ARG A 393 -1.34 22.45 -3.78
CA ARG A 393 -0.92 23.66 -3.07
C ARG A 393 -0.39 24.71 -4.04
N CYS A 394 -0.53 25.96 -3.67
CA CYS A 394 -0.07 27.10 -4.44
C CYS A 394 1.46 27.11 -4.44
N ALA A 395 2.07 27.10 -5.63
CA ALA A 395 3.52 27.11 -5.82
C ALA A 395 4.22 28.34 -5.22
N TYR A 396 3.47 29.42 -4.94
CA TYR A 396 4.01 30.62 -4.32
C TYR A 396 3.84 30.66 -2.79
N CYS A 397 2.61 30.49 -2.30
CA CYS A 397 2.30 30.73 -0.88
C CYS A 397 1.98 29.47 -0.07
N GLY A 398 1.93 28.29 -0.71
CA GLY A 398 1.63 27.02 -0.05
C GLY A 398 0.18 26.80 0.39
N ALA A 399 -0.70 27.78 0.20
CA ALA A 399 -2.14 27.66 0.45
C ALA A 399 -2.82 26.73 -0.56
N GLU A 400 -4.01 26.23 -0.25
CA GLU A 400 -4.78 25.36 -1.15
C GLU A 400 -5.03 26.06 -2.51
N ALA A 401 -4.71 25.37 -3.59
CA ALA A 401 -4.81 25.85 -4.95
C ALA A 401 -6.04 25.27 -5.66
N SER A 402 -6.66 26.08 -6.51
CA SER A 402 -7.80 25.68 -7.33
C SER A 402 -7.61 26.00 -8.81
N LYS A 403 -6.54 26.71 -9.17
CA LYS A 403 -6.28 27.17 -10.54
C LYS A 403 -4.94 26.64 -11.02
N ARG A 404 -4.86 26.32 -12.30
CA ARG A 404 -3.60 25.98 -12.97
C ARG A 404 -3.11 27.10 -13.85
N CYS A 405 -1.81 27.06 -14.13
CA CYS A 405 -1.29 27.81 -15.25
C CYS A 405 -2.04 27.40 -16.52
N SER A 406 -2.75 28.34 -17.15
CA SER A 406 -3.50 28.08 -18.39
C SER A 406 -2.62 27.69 -19.58
N ARG A 407 -1.29 27.89 -19.48
CA ARG A 407 -0.33 27.59 -20.55
C ARG A 407 0.21 26.16 -20.48
N CYS A 408 0.72 25.74 -19.32
CA CYS A 408 1.31 24.42 -19.15
C CYS A 408 0.41 23.42 -18.44
N GLN A 409 -0.64 23.87 -17.75
CA GLN A 409 -1.53 23.05 -16.92
C GLN A 409 -0.82 22.20 -15.85
N ASN A 410 0.49 22.38 -15.62
CA ASN A 410 1.26 21.59 -14.66
C ASN A 410 1.38 22.26 -13.28
N GLU A 411 1.41 23.59 -13.22
CA GLU A 411 1.66 24.34 -11.98
C GLU A 411 0.37 24.92 -11.38
N TRP A 412 0.26 24.85 -10.06
CA TRP A 412 -0.95 25.20 -9.30
C TRP A 412 -0.81 26.51 -8.50
N TYR A 413 -1.91 27.27 -8.47
CA TYR A 413 -2.01 28.55 -7.78
C TYR A 413 -3.37 28.71 -7.09
N CYS A 414 -3.38 29.33 -5.91
CA CYS A 414 -4.62 29.70 -5.24
C CYS A 414 -5.33 30.86 -5.96
N CYS A 415 -4.56 31.79 -6.54
CA CYS A 415 -5.07 32.96 -7.23
C CYS A 415 -4.12 33.45 -8.33
N ARG A 416 -4.60 34.40 -9.15
CA ARG A 416 -3.81 34.96 -10.26
C ARG A 416 -2.65 35.80 -9.74
N GLU A 417 -2.81 36.46 -8.60
CA GLU A 417 -1.75 37.28 -7.99
C GLU A 417 -0.52 36.42 -7.65
N CYS A 418 -0.73 35.26 -7.02
CA CYS A 418 0.35 34.31 -6.73
C CYS A 418 1.03 33.78 -8.00
N GLN A 419 0.25 33.53 -9.06
CA GLN A 419 0.82 33.12 -10.35
C GLN A 419 1.72 34.21 -10.95
N VAL A 420 1.30 35.47 -10.90
CA VAL A 420 2.09 36.59 -11.44
C VAL A 420 3.37 36.77 -10.62
N GLN A 421 3.31 36.66 -9.30
CA GLN A 421 4.48 36.76 -8.42
C GLN A 421 5.48 35.61 -8.63
N HIS A 422 4.99 34.38 -8.86
CA HIS A 422 5.85 33.23 -9.16
C HIS A 422 6.30 33.17 -10.63
N TRP A 423 5.74 34.00 -11.52
CA TRP A 423 5.92 33.86 -12.96
C TRP A 423 7.38 33.95 -13.41
N GLU A 424 8.21 34.77 -12.77
CA GLU A 424 9.61 34.92 -13.15
C GLU A 424 10.43 33.63 -13.01
N THR A 425 10.07 32.81 -12.01
CA THR A 425 10.63 31.49 -11.76
C THR A 425 9.96 30.45 -12.65
N HIS A 426 8.62 30.39 -12.62
CA HIS A 426 7.84 29.38 -13.33
C HIS A 426 7.97 29.46 -14.85
N ARG A 427 8.11 30.65 -15.45
CA ARG A 427 8.19 30.83 -16.91
C ARG A 427 9.32 30.03 -17.57
N LYS A 428 10.38 29.71 -16.81
CA LYS A 428 11.52 28.93 -17.29
C LYS A 428 11.17 27.46 -17.51
N ALA A 429 10.24 26.92 -16.71
CA ALA A 429 9.75 25.54 -16.78
C ALA A 429 8.38 25.41 -17.47
N CYS A 430 7.74 26.53 -17.84
CA CYS A 430 6.38 26.56 -18.38
C CYS A 430 6.35 26.18 -19.87
N VAL A 431 6.13 24.89 -20.17
CA VAL A 431 5.98 24.37 -21.53
C VAL A 431 4.51 24.30 -21.94
N GLN A 432 4.18 24.67 -23.18
CA GLN A 432 2.80 24.74 -23.65
C GLN A 432 2.24 23.36 -23.96
N VAL A 433 1.09 23.01 -23.36
CA VAL A 433 0.41 21.74 -23.64
C VAL A 433 -0.48 21.91 -24.87
N THR A 434 -0.28 21.06 -25.89
CA THR A 434 -1.23 20.96 -27.02
C THR A 434 -2.35 19.96 -26.68
N PRO A 435 -3.58 20.16 -27.18
CA PRO A 435 -4.66 19.21 -26.95
C PRO A 435 -4.27 17.89 -27.65
N GLY A 436 -3.89 16.86 -26.87
CA GLY A 436 -3.41 15.58 -27.41
C GLY A 436 -2.17 14.98 -26.72
N GLY A 437 -1.65 15.58 -25.64
CA GLY A 437 -0.73 14.88 -24.72
C GLY A 437 0.65 14.53 -25.30
N ARG A 438 1.15 15.23 -26.31
CA ARG A 438 2.57 15.16 -26.70
C ARG A 438 3.30 16.42 -26.28
N VAL A 439 4.26 16.24 -25.36
CA VAL A 439 5.31 17.23 -25.09
C VAL A 439 6.21 17.26 -26.33
N LYS A 440 6.49 18.45 -26.87
CA LYS A 440 7.46 18.65 -27.95
C LYS A 440 8.87 18.71 -27.39
#